data_AF-A0A925EUF5-F1
#
_entry.id   AF-A0A925EUF5-F1
#
_cell.length_a   1.000
_cell.length_b   1.000
_cell.length_c   1.000
_cell.angle_alpha   90.00
_cell.angle_beta   90.00
_cell.angle_gamma   90.00
#
_symmetry.space_group_name_H-M   'P 1'
#
loop_
_entity.id
_entity.type
_entity.pdbx_description
1 polymer ?
#
loop_
_entity_poly.entity_id
_entity_poly.type
_entity_poly.pdbx_seq_one_letter_code
_entity_poly.pdbx_strand_id
1 'polypeptide(L)' 'EYQPSGPTDIYLYAGGMESANHYGQVLKLENILQQKRRFEDFDIIFSHNPTGQHKEIHWGEQFPLALKWLYYNKN' A
#
# COMPACT_ATOMS: atom_id res chain seq x y z
N GLU A 1 -4.43 -19.64 18.92
CA GLU A 1 -3.94 -18.40 18.28
C GLU A 1 -4.63 -18.25 16.94
N TYR A 2 -4.83 -17.02 16.46
CA TYR A 2 -5.35 -16.80 15.11
C TYR A 2 -4.25 -17.11 14.09
N GLN A 3 -4.54 -18.02 13.15
CA GLN A 3 -3.71 -18.25 11.98
C GLN A 3 -4.46 -17.73 10.75
N PRO A 4 -3.99 -16.65 10.12
CA PRO A 4 -4.58 -16.20 8.87
C PRO A 4 -4.45 -17.29 7.82
N SER A 5 -5.55 -17.62 7.15
CA SER A 5 -5.69 -18.81 6.29
C SER A 5 -5.89 -18.47 4.81
N GLY A 6 -5.38 -17.34 4.34
CA GLY A 6 -5.61 -16.89 2.96
C GLY A 6 -4.49 -15.99 2.44
N PRO A 7 -4.41 -15.80 1.11
CA PRO A 7 -3.44 -14.91 0.51
C PRO A 7 -3.63 -13.51 1.08
N THR A 8 -2.53 -12.89 1.49
CA THR A 8 -2.57 -11.53 2.02
C THR A 8 -2.48 -10.55 0.87
N ASP A 9 -3.27 -9.49 0.89
CA ASP A 9 -3.13 -8.42 -0.10
C ASP A 9 -2.91 -7.11 0.61
N ILE A 10 -1.96 -6.33 0.10
CA ILE A 10 -1.53 -5.07 0.70
C ILE A 10 -1.72 -3.95 -0.32
N TYR A 11 -2.57 -2.98 0.00
CA TYR A 11 -2.61 -1.70 -0.71
C TYR A 11 -1.89 -0.65 0.12
N LEU A 12 -0.71 -0.21 -0.34
CA LEU A 12 0.13 0.76 0.36
C LEU A 12 0.02 2.12 -0.32
N TYR A 13 -0.39 3.15 0.42
CA TYR A 13 -0.41 4.54 -0.05
C TYR A 13 0.51 5.44 0.80
N ALA A 14 1.17 6.40 0.16
CA ALA A 14 1.89 7.47 0.85
C ALA A 14 1.94 8.80 0.07
N GLY A 15 1.81 9.91 0.80
CA GLY A 15 2.12 11.26 0.34
C GLY A 15 3.59 11.64 0.55
N GLY A 16 4.21 12.29 -0.45
CA GLY A 16 5.61 12.70 -0.41
C GLY A 16 5.92 13.88 0.51
N MET A 17 4.90 14.68 0.86
CA MET A 17 5.01 15.85 1.73
C MET A 17 4.38 15.62 3.12
N GLU A 18 4.19 14.37 3.54
CA GLU A 18 3.68 14.06 4.89
C GLU A 18 4.71 14.37 6.00
N SER A 19 5.99 14.07 5.75
CA SER A 19 7.12 14.56 6.56
C SER A 19 8.45 14.34 5.82
N ALA A 20 9.52 14.97 6.30
CA ALA A 20 10.85 14.87 5.69
C ALA A 20 11.38 13.43 5.55
N ASN A 21 11.04 12.55 6.50
CA ASN A 21 11.54 11.18 6.53
C ASN A 21 10.51 10.16 6.04
N HIS A 22 9.21 10.45 6.10
CA HIS A 22 8.15 9.47 5.83
C HIS A 22 8.29 8.85 4.43
N TYR A 23 8.38 9.68 3.40
CA TYR A 23 8.36 9.21 2.02
C TYR A 23 9.55 8.28 1.70
N GLY A 24 10.76 8.64 2.11
CA GLY A 24 11.93 7.79 1.93
C GLY A 24 11.83 6.46 2.68
N GLN A 25 11.17 6.43 3.85
CA GLN A 25 10.96 5.21 4.62
C GLN A 25 9.89 4.31 3.98
N VAL A 26 8.82 4.88 3.43
CA VAL A 26 7.81 4.11 2.71
C VAL A 26 8.37 3.51 1.42
N LEU A 27 9.21 4.23 0.68
CA LEU A 27 9.90 3.67 -0.49
C LEU A 27 10.80 2.48 -0.12
N LYS A 28 11.49 2.53 1.02
CA LYS A 28 12.27 1.38 1.52
C LYS A 28 11.36 0.21 1.87
N LEU A 29 10.24 0.46 2.54
CA LEU A 29 9.26 -0.55 2.90
C LEU A 29 8.68 -1.22 1.65
N GLU A 30 8.31 -0.44 0.63
CA GLU A 30 7.82 -0.94 -0.64
C GLU A 30 8.82 -1.90 -1.27
N ASN A 31 10.09 -1.50 -1.37
CA ASN A 31 11.14 -2.35 -1.93
C ASN A 31 11.29 -3.68 -1.16
N ILE A 32 11.25 -3.63 0.18
CA ILE A 32 11.29 -4.84 1.02
C ILE A 32 10.10 -5.75 0.73
N LEU A 33 8.89 -5.20 0.62
CA LEU A 33 7.67 -5.96 0.35
C LEU A 33 7.68 -6.56 -1.07
N GLN A 34 8.13 -5.82 -2.08
CA GLN A 34 8.29 -6.37 -3.44
C GLN A 34 9.29 -7.53 -3.49
N GLN A 35 10.38 -7.44 -2.71
CA GLN A 35 11.35 -8.53 -2.62
C GLN A 35 10.73 -9.76 -1.94
N LYS A 36 9.97 -9.57 -0.85
CA LYS A 36 9.29 -10.65 -0.12
C LYS A 36 8.18 -11.32 -0.91
N ARG A 37 7.43 -10.57 -1.73
CA ARG A 37 6.39 -11.10 -2.63
C ARG A 37 6.87 -12.21 -3.57
N ARG A 38 8.18 -12.30 -3.83
CA ARG A 38 8.76 -13.39 -4.64
C ARG A 38 8.82 -14.74 -3.93
N PHE A 39 8.69 -14.75 -2.60
CA PHE A 39 8.90 -15.92 -1.74
C PHE A 39 7.71 -16.19 -0.81
N GLU A 40 6.84 -15.21 -0.61
CA GLU A 40 5.67 -15.28 0.26
C GLU A 40 4.38 -15.11 -0.56
N ASP A 41 3.29 -15.72 -0.11
CA ASP A 41 1.99 -15.70 -0.82
C ASP A 41 1.17 -14.45 -0.47
N PHE A 42 1.58 -13.33 -1.06
CA PHE A 42 0.85 -12.07 -0.96
C PHE A 42 1.03 -11.20 -2.20
N ASP A 43 0.01 -10.41 -2.53
CA ASP A 43 0.08 -9.38 -3.55
C ASP A 43 0.17 -7.98 -2.93
N ILE A 44 0.86 -7.07 -3.62
CA ILE A 44 1.00 -5.68 -3.19
C ILE A 44 0.87 -4.70 -4.35
N ILE A 45 0.12 -3.62 -4.12
CA ILE A 45 0.16 -2.40 -4.91
C ILE A 45 0.69 -1.27 -4.05
N PHE A 46 1.64 -0.52 -4.61
CA PHE A 46 2.08 0.75 -4.07
C PHE A 46 1.54 1.90 -4.91
N SER A 47 0.80 2.79 -4.26
CA SER A 47 0.31 4.05 -4.82
C SER A 47 0.96 5.20 -4.06
N HIS A 48 1.38 6.26 -4.74
CA HIS A 48 2.00 7.38 -4.05
C HIS A 48 1.78 8.69 -4.78
N ASN A 49 1.74 9.77 -4.01
CA ASN A 49 1.63 11.12 -4.51
C ASN A 49 2.83 11.94 -4.00
N PRO A 50 3.88 12.19 -4.82
CA PRO A 50 5.07 12.93 -4.38
C PRO A 50 4.79 14.33 -3.83
N THR A 51 3.68 14.97 -4.23
CA THR A 51 3.24 16.28 -3.73
C THR A 51 2.12 16.18 -2.70
N GLY A 52 1.68 14.96 -2.37
CA GLY A 52 0.62 14.67 -1.42
C GLY A 52 1.02 15.07 0.00
N GLN A 53 0.15 15.84 0.64
CA GLN A 53 0.30 16.28 2.03
C GLN A 53 -0.49 15.35 2.96
N HIS A 54 -0.32 15.50 4.27
CA HIS A 54 -1.13 14.77 5.25
C HIS A 54 -2.55 15.36 5.32
N LYS A 55 -3.43 14.96 4.39
CA LYS A 55 -4.81 15.45 4.27
C LYS A 55 -5.78 14.34 3.92
N GLU A 56 -6.92 14.30 4.60
CA GLU A 56 -7.99 13.29 4.43
C GLU A 56 -8.48 13.15 2.99
N ILE A 57 -8.48 14.23 2.22
CA ILE A 57 -8.90 14.20 0.81
C ILE A 57 -8.13 13.14 0.00
N HIS A 58 -6.83 13.00 0.23
CA HIS A 58 -6.01 12.01 -0.47
C HIS A 58 -6.37 10.59 -0.06
N TRP A 59 -6.70 10.36 1.21
CA TRP A 59 -7.19 9.06 1.68
C TRP A 59 -8.53 8.73 1.04
N GLY A 60 -9.42 9.72 0.92
CA GLY A 60 -10.71 9.59 0.25
C GLY A 60 -10.60 9.23 -1.23
N GLU A 61 -9.59 9.76 -1.93
CA GLU A 61 -9.30 9.41 -3.34
C GLU A 61 -8.76 7.97 -3.48
N GLN A 62 -7.93 7.52 -2.53
CA GLN A 62 -7.26 6.21 -2.60
C GLN A 62 -8.13 5.06 -2.10
N PHE A 63 -9.00 5.31 -1.12
CA PHE A 63 -9.87 4.29 -0.52
C PHE A 63 -10.71 3.50 -1.56
N PRO A 64 -11.45 4.13 -2.50
CA PRO A 64 -12.22 3.38 -3.49
C PRO A 64 -11.33 2.57 -4.45
N LEU A 65 -10.11 3.04 -4.74
CA LEU A 65 -9.14 2.31 -5.57
C LEU A 65 -8.63 1.05 -4.85
N ALA A 66 -8.29 1.19 -3.57
CA ALA A 66 -7.91 0.08 -2.70
C ALA A 66 -9.03 -0.96 -2.60
N LEU A 67 -10.26 -0.53 -2.33
CA LEU A 67 -11.42 -1.41 -2.21
C LEU A 67 -11.66 -2.19 -3.51
N LYS A 68 -11.60 -1.49 -4.66
CA LYS A 68 -11.76 -2.11 -5.98
C LYS A 68 -10.70 -3.18 -6.24
N TRP A 69 -9.44 -2.88 -5.95
CA TRP A 69 -8.34 -3.82 -6.15
C TRP A 69 -8.45 -5.05 -5.23
N LEU A 70 -8.70 -4.82 -3.94
CA LEU A 70 -8.75 -5.87 -2.93
C LEU A 70 -9.89 -6.89 -3.16
N TYR A 71 -11.05 -6.42 -3.61
CA TYR A 71 -12.27 -7.24 -3.57
C TYR A 71 -13.03 -7.39 -4.90
N TYR A 72 -12.80 -6.53 -5.89
CA TYR A 72 -13.61 -6.51 -7.12
C TYR A 72 -12.83 -6.82 -8.40
N ASN A 73 -11.50 -6.79 -8.36
CA ASN A 73 -10.64 -7.08 -9.51
C ASN A 73 -9.92 -8.44 -9.42
N LYS A 74 -10.23 -9.26 -8.40
CA LYS A 74 -9.74 -10.63 -8.28
C LYS A 74 -10.66 -11.55 -9.08
N ASN A 75 -10.30 -11.81 -10.34
CA ASN A 75 -10.93 -12.85 -11.15
C ASN A 75 -10.47 -14.24 -10.69
#